data_AF-A0A060CE92-F1
#
_entry.id   AF-A0A060CE92-F1
#
_cell.length_a   1.000
_cell.length_b   1.000
_cell.length_c   1.000
_cell.angle_alpha   90.00
_cell.angle_beta   90.00
_cell.angle_gamma   90.00
#
_symmetry.space_group_name_H-M   'P 1'
#
loop_
_entity.id
_entity.type
_entity.pdbx_description
1 polymer ?
#
loop_
_entity_poly.entity_id
_entity_poly.type
_entity_poly.pdbx_seq_one_letter_code
_entity_poly.pdbx_strand_id
1 'polypeptide(L)'
;SCSAFAPIVQPTTAGWSKPALEKYLGADEKAWRTCDATLLIEDGKRFADLLVDQGTADGFLDEGLRPWLLEEACSKAGIALTLRMQDGYDHSYNFISTFMDDHLKWHAERLAK
;
A
#
# COMPACT_ATOMS: atom_id res chain seq x y z
N SER A 1 -11.90 4.79 -7.34
CA SER A 1 -10.71 4.12 -7.90
C SER A 1 -9.52 4.37 -6.97
N CYS A 2 -8.63 3.40 -6.75
CA CYS A 2 -7.45 3.52 -5.87
C CYS A 2 -6.25 2.77 -6.45
N SER A 3 -5.05 3.36 -6.36
CA SER A 3 -3.78 2.75 -6.71
C SER A 3 -2.63 3.37 -5.89
N ALA A 4 -1.47 2.72 -5.82
CA ALA A 4 -0.31 3.27 -5.11
C ALA A 4 1.04 2.79 -5.69
N PHE A 5 2.07 3.63 -5.56
CA PHE A 5 3.46 3.27 -5.78
C PHE A 5 4.16 3.08 -4.44
N ALA A 6 4.85 1.95 -4.25
CA ALA A 6 5.65 1.64 -3.07
C ALA A 6 4.97 2.04 -1.73
N PRO A 7 3.74 1.57 -1.44
CA PRO A 7 2.99 2.01 -0.27
C PRO A 7 3.52 1.41 1.04
N ILE A 8 3.43 2.18 2.12
CA ILE A 8 3.51 1.65 3.48
C ILE A 8 2.18 0.97 3.79
N VAL A 9 2.08 -0.35 3.60
CA VAL A 9 0.78 -1.04 3.72
C VAL A 9 0.37 -1.32 5.17
N GLN A 10 1.34 -1.47 6.06
CA GLN A 10 1.12 -1.72 7.49
C GLN A 10 1.96 -0.75 8.35
N PRO A 11 1.59 0.54 8.42
CA PRO A 11 2.36 1.54 9.16
C PRO A 11 2.48 1.28 10.66
N THR A 12 1.59 0.47 11.24
CA THR A 12 1.59 0.11 12.68
C THR A 12 2.79 -0.74 13.09
N THR A 13 3.42 -1.45 12.15
CA THR A 13 4.55 -2.35 12.42
C THR A 13 5.82 -1.96 11.66
N ALA A 14 5.78 -0.98 10.76
CA ALA A 14 6.97 -0.51 10.04
C ALA A 14 7.78 0.47 10.91
N GLY A 15 9.09 0.26 10.97
CA GLY A 15 9.98 0.93 11.93
C GLY A 15 9.97 2.46 11.82
N TRP A 16 9.91 2.99 10.60
CA TRP A 16 9.88 4.43 10.35
C TRP A 16 8.52 5.12 10.56
N SER A 17 7.41 4.37 10.53
CA SER A 17 6.05 4.94 10.59
C SER A 17 5.41 4.78 11.96
N LYS A 18 5.75 3.73 12.73
CA LYS A 18 5.23 3.52 14.08
C LYS A 18 5.46 4.72 15.01
N PRO A 19 6.66 5.35 15.05
CA PRO A 19 6.88 6.54 15.88
C PRO A 19 6.01 7.74 15.47
N ALA A 20 5.65 7.86 14.19
CA ALA A 20 4.76 8.91 13.73
C ALA A 20 3.32 8.69 14.22
N LEU A 21 2.83 7.45 14.18
CA LEU A 21 1.51 7.09 14.73
C LEU A 21 1.44 7.39 16.22
N GLU A 22 2.46 7.00 16.99
CA GLU A 22 2.51 7.30 18.43
C GLU A 22 2.49 8.81 18.72
N LYS A 23 3.25 9.60 17.95
CA LYS A 23 3.31 11.05 18.12
C LYS A 23 1.99 11.76 17.80
N TYR A 24 1.28 11.31 16.76
CA TYR A 24 0.06 11.99 16.28
C TYR A 24 -1.23 11.45 16.89
N LEU A 25 -1.29 10.14 17.18
CA LEU A 25 -2.49 9.45 17.65
C LEU A 25 -2.39 9.02 19.12
N GLY A 26 -1.23 9.23 19.76
CA GLY A 26 -0.95 8.82 21.12
C GLY A 26 -0.51 7.35 21.24
N ALA A 27 -0.21 6.93 22.46
CA ALA A 27 0.34 5.60 22.75
C ALA A 27 -0.69 4.44 22.69
N ASP A 28 -1.99 4.73 22.51
CA ASP A 28 -3.00 3.69 22.35
C ASP A 28 -2.98 3.12 20.93
N GLU A 29 -2.30 1.99 20.74
CA GLU A 29 -2.17 1.33 19.43
C GLU A 29 -3.53 0.93 18.82
N LYS A 30 -4.61 0.83 19.62
CA LYS A 30 -5.95 0.56 19.08
C LYS A 30 -6.44 1.68 18.18
N ALA A 31 -6.08 2.94 18.48
CA ALA A 31 -6.45 4.08 17.66
C ALA A 31 -5.79 4.03 16.27
N TRP A 32 -4.60 3.42 16.17
CA TRP A 32 -3.80 3.39 14.94
C TRP A 32 -4.38 2.50 13.85
N ARG A 33 -5.23 1.52 14.23
CA ARG A 33 -5.88 0.60 13.27
C ARG A 33 -6.64 1.32 12.17
N THR A 34 -7.18 2.50 12.48
CA THR A 34 -7.92 3.34 11.52
C THR A 34 -7.04 3.98 10.45
N CYS A 35 -5.72 3.96 10.62
CA CYS A 35 -4.73 4.54 9.72
C CYS A 35 -3.81 3.47 9.09
N ASP A 36 -4.18 2.19 9.16
CA ASP A 36 -3.39 1.07 8.66
C ASP A 36 -4.20 0.28 7.63
N ALA A 37 -3.72 0.18 6.39
CA ALA A 37 -4.49 -0.42 5.30
C ALA A 37 -4.76 -1.91 5.54
N THR A 38 -3.77 -2.65 6.04
CA THR A 38 -3.95 -4.08 6.36
C THR A 38 -4.96 -4.27 7.51
N LEU A 39 -4.86 -3.47 8.58
CA LEU A 39 -5.76 -3.58 9.72
C LEU A 39 -7.18 -3.09 9.39
N LEU A 40 -7.34 -2.09 8.52
CA LEU A 40 -8.65 -1.69 8.01
C LEU A 40 -9.34 -2.86 7.29
N ILE A 41 -8.60 -3.62 6.48
CA ILE A 41 -9.12 -4.78 5.75
C ILE A 41 -9.51 -5.91 6.73
N GLU A 42 -8.66 -6.19 7.72
CA GLU A 42 -8.94 -7.13 8.81
C GLU A 42 -10.19 -6.73 9.61
N ASP A 43 -10.38 -5.43 9.86
CA ASP A 43 -11.54 -4.84 10.55
C ASP A 43 -12.81 -4.79 9.68
N GLY A 44 -12.81 -5.46 8.53
CA GLY A 44 -13.98 -5.63 7.69
C GLY A 44 -14.20 -4.52 6.65
N LYS A 45 -13.30 -3.54 6.53
CA LYS A 45 -13.38 -2.56 5.43
C LYS A 45 -13.11 -3.25 4.11
N ARG A 46 -13.81 -2.80 3.07
CA ARG A 46 -13.73 -3.36 1.72
C ARG A 46 -13.56 -2.24 0.71
N PHE A 47 -12.87 -2.56 -0.36
CA PHE A 47 -12.71 -1.72 -1.54
C PHE A 47 -12.88 -2.61 -2.79
N ALA A 48 -13.27 -2.02 -3.92
CA ALA A 48 -13.61 -2.81 -5.11
C ALA A 48 -12.39 -3.57 -5.65
N ASP A 49 -11.33 -2.83 -5.99
CA ASP A 49 -10.07 -3.36 -6.49
C ASP A 49 -8.93 -2.36 -6.29
N LEU A 50 -7.72 -2.89 -6.17
CA LEU A 50 -6.50 -2.12 -5.91
C LEU A 50 -5.42 -2.45 -6.94
N LEU A 51 -4.66 -1.44 -7.34
CA LEU A 51 -3.43 -1.57 -8.11
C LEU A 51 -2.25 -1.07 -7.27
N VAL A 52 -1.21 -1.89 -7.12
CA VAL A 52 0.04 -1.51 -6.45
C VAL A 52 1.21 -1.88 -7.34
N ASP A 53 2.10 -0.91 -7.55
CA ASP A 53 3.43 -1.15 -8.11
C ASP A 53 4.48 -0.99 -7.02
N GLN A 54 5.42 -1.93 -6.98
CA GLN A 54 6.55 -1.94 -6.05
C GLN A 54 7.85 -2.21 -6.80
N GLY A 55 8.83 -1.34 -6.64
CA GLY A 55 10.21 -1.61 -7.07
C GLY A 55 10.85 -2.72 -6.22
N THR A 56 11.47 -3.70 -6.87
CA THR A 56 12.18 -4.80 -6.18
C THR A 56 13.56 -4.42 -5.64
N ALA A 57 14.16 -3.34 -6.17
CA ALA A 57 15.41 -2.76 -5.69
C ALA A 57 15.17 -1.58 -4.72
N ASP A 58 13.95 -1.43 -4.22
CA ASP A 58 13.58 -0.41 -3.26
C ASP A 58 14.21 -0.70 -1.89
N GLY A 59 15.05 0.24 -1.42
CA GLY A 59 15.76 0.12 -0.15
C GLY A 59 14.85 0.10 1.10
N PHE A 60 13.56 0.40 0.96
CA PHE A 60 12.58 0.37 2.05
C PHE A 60 11.67 -0.86 2.01
N LEU A 61 11.87 -1.77 1.04
CA LEU A 61 10.96 -2.88 0.75
C LEU A 61 10.66 -3.76 1.97
N ASP A 62 11.71 -4.27 2.63
CA ASP A 62 11.59 -5.30 3.68
C ASP A 62 11.17 -4.77 5.05
N GLU A 63 11.50 -3.52 5.37
CA GLU A 63 11.25 -2.96 6.71
C GLU A 63 10.15 -1.91 6.72
N GLY A 64 9.98 -1.17 5.62
CA GLY A 64 9.06 -0.04 5.53
C GLY A 64 7.76 -0.37 4.81
N LEU A 65 7.84 -1.07 3.68
CA LEU A 65 6.74 -1.16 2.70
C LEU A 65 5.97 -2.47 2.79
N ARG A 66 6.68 -3.61 2.64
CA ARG A 66 6.20 -4.98 2.88
C ARG A 66 4.87 -5.29 2.18
N PRO A 67 4.79 -5.15 0.84
CA PRO A 67 3.53 -5.29 0.10
C PRO A 67 2.88 -6.68 0.22
N TRP A 68 3.63 -7.73 0.57
CA TRP A 68 3.09 -9.07 0.85
C TRP A 68 2.07 -9.08 2.00
N LEU A 69 2.17 -8.16 2.96
CA LEU A 69 1.18 -8.03 4.04
C LEU A 69 -0.18 -7.56 3.50
N LEU A 70 -0.18 -6.70 2.47
CA LEU A 70 -1.41 -6.28 1.79
C LEU A 70 -1.97 -7.40 0.93
N GLU A 71 -1.11 -8.14 0.23
CA GLU A 71 -1.53 -9.31 -0.55
C GLU A 71 -2.22 -10.36 0.33
N GLU A 72 -1.63 -10.68 1.48
CA GLU A 72 -2.23 -11.59 2.46
C GLU A 72 -3.58 -11.08 2.98
N ALA A 73 -3.66 -9.80 3.37
CA ALA A 73 -4.90 -9.20 3.87
C ALA A 73 -6.01 -9.18 2.81
N CYS A 74 -5.69 -8.77 1.58
CA CYS A 74 -6.61 -8.76 0.45
C CYS A 74 -7.10 -10.18 0.11
N SER A 75 -6.19 -11.16 0.05
CA SER A 75 -6.51 -12.57 -0.20
C SER A 75 -7.51 -13.11 0.83
N LYS A 76 -7.26 -12.92 2.13
CA LYS A 76 -8.16 -13.34 3.21
C LYS A 76 -9.53 -12.66 3.14
N ALA A 77 -9.57 -11.40 2.73
CA ALA A 77 -10.78 -10.59 2.70
C ALA A 77 -11.60 -10.71 1.40
N GLY A 78 -11.06 -11.38 0.37
CA GLY A 78 -11.66 -11.45 -0.97
C GLY A 78 -11.62 -10.12 -1.73
N ILE A 79 -10.63 -9.27 -1.48
CA ILE A 79 -10.43 -8.00 -2.19
C ILE A 79 -9.48 -8.24 -3.37
N ALA A 80 -9.88 -7.82 -4.57
CA ALA A 80 -9.02 -7.93 -5.74
C ALA A 80 -7.82 -6.98 -5.62
N LEU A 81 -6.61 -7.54 -5.64
CA LEU A 81 -5.35 -6.80 -5.65
C LEU A 81 -4.55 -7.19 -6.89
N THR A 82 -4.18 -6.20 -7.69
CA THR A 82 -3.14 -6.33 -8.72
C THR A 82 -1.86 -5.76 -8.13
N LEU A 83 -0.99 -6.64 -7.61
CA LEU A 83 0.34 -6.29 -7.11
C LEU A 83 1.38 -6.62 -8.19
N ARG A 84 2.12 -5.61 -8.64
CA ARG A 84 3.19 -5.75 -9.64
C ARG A 84 4.54 -5.47 -8.99
N MET A 85 5.42 -6.47 -8.99
CA MET A 85 6.80 -6.34 -8.54
C MET A 85 7.69 -5.99 -9.74
N GLN A 86 8.22 -4.78 -9.77
CA GLN A 86 8.98 -4.23 -10.88
C GLN A 86 10.47 -4.47 -10.68
N ASP A 87 11.05 -5.35 -11.51
CA ASP A 87 12.44 -5.80 -11.39
C ASP A 87 13.43 -4.63 -11.58
N GLY A 88 14.39 -4.49 -10.66
CA GLY A 88 15.44 -3.45 -10.71
C GLY A 88 15.00 -2.01 -10.42
N TYR A 89 13.70 -1.74 -10.20
CA TYR A 89 13.22 -0.39 -9.87
C TYR A 89 13.37 -0.07 -8.38
N ASP A 90 13.69 1.20 -8.09
CA ASP A 90 13.89 1.74 -6.74
C ASP A 90 12.66 2.53 -6.23
N HIS A 91 12.85 3.35 -5.19
CA HIS A 91 11.81 4.20 -4.60
C HIS A 91 11.64 5.57 -5.27
N SER A 92 12.40 5.84 -6.35
CA SER A 92 12.53 7.20 -6.88
C SER A 92 11.38 7.58 -7.81
N TYR A 93 11.33 8.86 -8.19
CA TYR A 93 10.44 9.32 -9.24
C TYR A 93 10.76 8.72 -10.62
N ASN A 94 11.96 8.15 -10.84
CA ASN A 94 12.21 7.40 -12.08
C ASN A 94 11.28 6.19 -12.14
N PHE A 95 11.19 5.41 -11.06
CA PHE A 95 10.22 4.31 -10.93
C PHE A 95 8.78 4.80 -11.12
N ILE A 96 8.36 5.83 -10.38
CA ILE A 96 6.99 6.35 -10.45
C ILE A 96 6.66 6.80 -11.88
N SER A 97 7.55 7.57 -12.52
CA SER A 97 7.31 8.12 -13.85
C SER A 97 7.19 7.04 -14.93
N THR A 98 7.94 5.93 -14.81
CA THR A 98 7.87 4.80 -15.76
C THR A 98 6.47 4.19 -15.80
N PHE A 99 5.83 4.03 -14.65
CA PHE A 99 4.54 3.32 -14.53
C PHE A 99 3.34 4.24 -14.29
N MET A 100 3.55 5.57 -14.28
CA MET A 100 2.49 6.56 -14.07
C MET A 100 1.34 6.41 -15.08
N ASP A 101 1.65 6.23 -16.36
CA ASP A 101 0.65 6.08 -17.42
C ASP A 101 -0.29 4.89 -17.19
N ASP A 102 0.21 3.79 -16.61
CA ASP A 102 -0.62 2.63 -16.27
C ASP A 102 -1.61 2.96 -15.15
N HIS A 103 -1.16 3.68 -14.12
CA HIS A 103 -2.01 4.12 -13.02
C HIS A 103 -3.08 5.11 -13.51
N LEU A 104 -2.72 6.04 -14.40
CA LEU A 104 -3.67 6.96 -15.01
C LEU A 104 -4.75 6.22 -15.80
N LYS A 105 -4.37 5.23 -16.62
CA LYS A 105 -5.33 4.38 -17.35
C LYS A 105 -6.22 3.58 -16.40
N TRP A 106 -5.63 2.95 -15.37
CA TRP A 106 -6.37 2.23 -14.33
C TRP A 106 -7.45 3.10 -13.67
N HIS A 107 -7.11 4.35 -13.37
CA HIS A 107 -8.05 5.31 -12.80
C HIS A 107 -9.11 5.76 -13.82
N ALA A 108 -8.71 6.09 -15.05
CA ALA A 108 -9.62 6.53 -16.11
C ALA A 108 -10.69 5.47 -16.42
N GLU A 109 -10.31 4.19 -16.55
CA GLU A 109 -11.23 3.07 -16.79
C GLU A 109 -12.31 2.92 -15.70
N ARG A 110 -11.96 3.27 -14.45
CA ARG A 110 -12.87 3.17 -13.29
C ARG A 110 -13.68 4.42 -13.04
N LEU A 111 -13.25 5.57 -13.57
CA LEU A 111 -13.94 6.86 -13.46
C LEU A 111 -14.89 7.12 -14.64
N ALA A 112 -14.63 6.54 -15.80
CA ALA A 112 -15.47 6.67 -16.99
C ALA A 112 -16.81 5.89 -16.90
N LYS A 113 -17.19 5.43 -15.70
CA LYS A 113 -18.43 4.72 -15.41
C LYS A 113 -19.47 5.67 -14.82
#